data_AF-A0A7L2IL13-F1
#
_entry.id   AF-A0A7L2IL13-F1
#
_cell.length_a   1.000
_cell.length_b   1.000
_cell.length_c   1.000
_cell.angle_alpha   90.00
_cell.angle_beta   90.00
_cell.angle_gamma   90.00
#
_symmetry.space_group_name_H-M   'P 1'
#
loop_
_entity.id
_entity.type
_entity.pdbx_description
1 polymer ?
#
loop_
_entity_poly.entity_id
_entity_poly.type
_entity_poly.pdbx_seq_one_letter_code
_entity_poly.pdbx_strand_id
1 'polypeptide(L)'
;LQSPDRCCVSHQLFNFYVDKVFRHCRTEDSYINRKISSIANSFLSIRRNFQQCHEQNKCVCGQESLEKLKQVLENYEGLNVTAAAMKALGELDILLDWMEKES
;
A
#
# COMPACT_ATOMS: atom_id res chain seq x y z
N LEU A 1 -2.21 17.59 -12.38
CA LEU A 1 -3.19 17.61 -11.27
C LEU A 1 -3.50 16.17 -10.93
N GLN A 2 -3.13 15.67 -9.74
CA GLN A 2 -3.60 14.37 -9.27
C GLN A 2 -5.12 14.43 -9.13
N SER A 3 -5.85 13.46 -9.67
CA SER A 3 -7.28 13.35 -9.38
C SER A 3 -7.46 13.10 -7.87
N PRO A 4 -8.51 13.65 -7.22
CA PRO A 4 -8.77 13.42 -5.80
C PRO A 4 -8.82 11.93 -5.45
N ASP A 5 -9.40 11.12 -6.35
CA ASP A 5 -9.46 9.66 -6.20
C ASP A 5 -8.09 9.00 -6.23
N ARG A 6 -7.12 9.51 -7.01
CA ARG A 6 -5.76 8.95 -7.03
C ARG A 6 -5.07 9.12 -5.70
N CYS A 7 -5.12 10.32 -5.12
CA CYS A 7 -4.53 10.57 -3.80
C CYS A 7 -5.14 9.60 -2.76
N CYS A 8 -6.46 9.41 -2.81
CA CYS A 8 -7.13 8.49 -1.89
C CYS A 8 -6.67 7.04 -2.10
N VAL A 9 -6.70 6.53 -3.34
CA VAL A 9 -6.27 5.16 -3.66
C VAL A 9 -4.82 4.94 -3.21
N SER A 10 -3.91 5.87 -3.49
CA SER A 10 -2.52 5.78 -3.04
C SER A 10 -2.43 5.71 -1.52
N HIS A 11 -3.07 6.64 -0.80
CA HIS A 11 -3.06 6.66 0.67
C HIS A 11 -3.56 5.34 1.27
N GLN A 12 -4.67 4.82 0.73
CA GLN A 12 -5.26 3.56 1.18
C GLN A 12 -4.36 2.36 0.89
N LEU A 13 -3.70 2.31 -0.28
CA LEU A 13 -2.73 1.27 -0.60
C LEU A 13 -1.53 1.31 0.34
N PHE A 14 -0.97 2.49 0.64
CA PHE A 14 0.12 2.60 1.62
C PHE A 14 -0.31 2.16 3.02
N ASN A 15 -1.54 2.48 3.46
CA ASN A 15 -2.09 1.97 4.72
C ASN A 15 -2.18 0.44 4.70
N PHE A 16 -2.75 -0.12 3.64
CA PHE A 16 -2.85 -1.56 3.44
C PHE A 16 -1.48 -2.25 3.50
N TYR A 17 -0.48 -1.76 2.78
CA TYR A 17 0.85 -2.36 2.77
C TYR A 17 1.52 -2.30 4.15
N VAL A 18 1.44 -1.15 4.84
CA VAL A 18 2.05 -0.98 6.17
C VAL A 18 1.35 -1.82 7.24
N ASP A 19 0.02 -1.81 7.27
CA ASP A 19 -0.74 -2.38 8.38
C ASP A 19 -1.05 -3.87 8.18
N LYS A 20 -1.12 -4.34 6.92
CA LYS A 20 -1.49 -5.73 6.58
C LYS A 20 -0.34 -6.50 5.95
N VAL A 21 0.31 -5.97 4.91
CA VAL A 21 1.30 -6.74 4.13
C VAL A 21 2.60 -6.92 4.91
N PHE A 22 3.33 -5.84 5.19
CA PHE A 22 4.66 -5.93 5.82
C PHE A 22 4.63 -6.59 7.20
N ARG A 23 3.51 -6.48 7.93
CA ARG A 23 3.33 -7.14 9.24
C ARG A 23 3.42 -8.66 9.16
N HIS A 24 3.01 -9.25 8.03
CA HIS A 24 2.97 -10.71 7.83
C HIS A 24 4.05 -11.21 6.85
N CYS A 25 4.86 -10.32 6.28
CA CYS A 25 6.07 -10.68 5.54
C CYS A 25 7.20 -11.03 6.51
N ARG A 26 7.30 -12.30 6.88
CA ARG A 26 8.45 -12.85 7.61
C ARG A 26 8.99 -14.08 6.93
N THR A 27 10.32 -14.16 6.89
CA THR A 27 11.07 -15.29 6.35
C THR A 27 12.01 -15.83 7.43
N GLU A 28 12.60 -17.01 7.20
CA GLU A 28 13.65 -17.54 8.09
C GLU A 28 14.98 -16.78 7.95
N ASP A 29 15.17 -16.06 6.84
CA ASP A 29 16.38 -15.30 6.56
C ASP A 29 16.33 -13.88 7.17
N SER A 30 17.18 -13.66 8.17
CA SER A 30 17.31 -12.35 8.83
C SER A 30 17.76 -11.22 7.90
N TYR A 31 18.56 -11.51 6.87
CA TYR A 31 18.99 -10.52 5.87
C TYR A 31 17.80 -10.06 5.03
N ILE A 32 16.97 -11.01 4.56
CA ILE A 32 15.75 -10.70 3.82
C ILE A 32 14.78 -9.88 4.69
N ASN A 33 14.58 -10.27 5.95
CA ASN A 33 13.72 -9.53 6.88
C ASN A 33 14.19 -8.08 7.13
N ARG A 34 15.52 -7.82 7.13
CA ARG A 34 16.06 -6.45 7.20
C ARG A 34 15.74 -5.65 5.95
N LYS A 35 15.81 -6.27 4.76
CA LYS A 35 15.41 -5.62 3.49
C LYS A 35 13.93 -5.29 3.47
N ILE A 36 13.07 -6.23 3.87
CA ILE A 36 11.62 -6.00 4.02
C ILE A 36 11.36 -4.83 4.98
N SER A 37 12.05 -4.80 6.12
CA SER A 37 11.93 -3.70 7.10
C SER A 37 12.37 -2.35 6.53
N SER A 38 13.43 -2.33 5.71
CA SER A 38 13.88 -1.11 5.02
C SER A 38 12.79 -0.58 4.07
N ILE A 39 12.17 -1.46 3.28
CA ILE A 39 11.08 -1.08 2.36
C ILE A 39 9.86 -0.60 3.15
N ALA A 40 9.48 -1.32 4.21
CA ALA A 40 8.36 -0.95 5.07
C ALA A 40 8.54 0.46 5.68
N ASN A 41 9.76 0.83 6.06
CA ASN A 41 10.07 2.17 6.57
C ASN A 41 9.95 3.25 5.47
N SER A 42 10.37 2.97 4.24
CA SER A 42 10.13 3.87 3.11
C SER A 42 8.64 4.08 2.86
N PHE A 43 7.85 3.00 2.87
CA PHE A 43 6.39 3.05 2.74
C PHE A 43 5.74 3.82 3.89
N LEU A 44 6.20 3.63 5.12
CA LEU A 44 5.75 4.37 6.30
C LEU A 44 5.99 5.88 6.14
N SER A 45 7.14 6.28 5.58
CA SER A 45 7.41 7.70 5.32
C SER A 45 6.46 8.28 4.28
N ILE A 46 6.19 7.55 3.20
CA ILE A 46 5.28 8.00 2.14
C ILE A 46 3.84 8.09 2.69
N ARG A 47 3.41 7.10 3.47
CA ARG A 47 2.12 7.10 4.17
C ARG A 47 1.90 8.37 4.98
N ARG A 48 2.91 8.81 5.74
CA ARG A 48 2.84 10.05 6.54
C ARG A 48 2.61 11.28 5.67
N ASN A 49 3.20 11.34 4.47
CA ASN A 49 2.98 12.47 3.54
C ASN A 49 1.53 12.49 3.05
N PHE A 50 0.97 11.33 2.68
CA PHE A 50 -0.43 11.23 2.28
C PHE A 50 -1.41 11.55 3.42
N GLN A 51 -1.09 11.14 4.65
CA GLN A 51 -1.89 11.47 5.83
C GLN A 51 -1.99 13.00 6.00
N GLN A 52 -0.88 13.73 5.87
CA GLN A 52 -0.90 15.21 5.92
C GLN A 52 -1.74 15.82 4.80
N CYS A 53 -1.71 15.26 3.58
CA CYS A 53 -2.57 15.71 2.49
C CYS A 53 -4.06 15.52 2.81
N HIS A 54 -4.40 14.40 3.44
CA HIS A 54 -5.78 14.13 3.86
C HIS A 54 -6.24 15.07 4.97
N GLU A 55 -5.42 15.28 6.00
CA GLU A 55 -5.69 16.24 7.10
C GLU A 55 -5.88 17.68 6.60
N GLN A 56 -5.21 18.04 5.49
CA GLN A 56 -5.35 19.35 4.84
C GLN A 56 -6.53 19.41 3.83
N ASN A 57 -7.38 18.38 3.77
CA ASN A 57 -8.48 18.25 2.79
C ASN A 57 -8.01 18.36 1.31
N LYS A 58 -6.75 18.04 1.03
CA LYS A 58 -6.19 17.99 -0.34
C LYS A 58 -6.43 16.64 -1.02
N CYS A 59 -7.10 15.73 -0.33
CA CYS A 59 -7.31 14.34 -0.72
C CYS A 59 -8.76 13.94 -0.38
N VAL A 60 -9.65 13.99 -1.37
CA VAL A 60 -11.07 13.61 -1.19
C VAL A 60 -11.27 12.22 -1.77
N CYS A 61 -11.78 11.32 -0.95
CA CYS A 61 -12.09 9.94 -1.35
C CYS A 61 -13.51 9.86 -1.91
N GLY A 62 -13.63 9.62 -3.22
CA GLY A 62 -14.90 9.28 -3.85
C GLY A 62 -15.25 7.80 -3.69
N GLN A 63 -16.48 7.43 -4.06
CA GLN A 63 -16.97 6.06 -3.97
C GLN A 63 -16.13 5.08 -4.83
N GLU A 64 -15.69 5.52 -6.01
CA GLU A 64 -14.84 4.71 -6.90
C GLU A 64 -13.51 4.31 -6.24
N SER A 65 -12.87 5.25 -5.51
CA SER A 65 -11.62 4.98 -4.80
C SER A 65 -11.78 3.92 -3.70
N LEU A 66 -12.93 3.91 -3.03
CA LEU A 66 -13.26 2.94 -1.98
C LEU A 66 -13.57 1.56 -2.57
N GLU A 67 -14.30 1.50 -3.69
CA GLU A 67 -14.61 0.25 -4.39
C GLU A 67 -13.35 -0.45 -4.92
N LYS A 68 -12.41 0.32 -5.48
CA LYS A 68 -11.11 -0.22 -5.91
C LYS A 68 -10.32 -0.82 -4.75
N LEU A 69 -10.26 -0.12 -3.61
CA LEU A 69 -9.60 -0.66 -2.42
C LEU A 69 -10.29 -1.93 -1.91
N LYS A 70 -11.62 -1.94 -1.90
CA LYS A 70 -12.41 -3.10 -1.46
C LYS A 70 -12.04 -4.35 -2.26
N GLN A 71 -11.90 -4.25 -3.58
CA GLN A 71 -11.48 -5.38 -4.41
C GLN A 71 -10.08 -5.89 -4.04
N VAL A 72 -9.13 -4.99 -3.75
CA VAL A 72 -7.79 -5.38 -3.29
C VAL A 72 -7.86 -6.13 -1.95
N LEU A 73 -8.67 -5.64 -1.02
CA LEU A 73 -8.85 -6.27 0.30
C LEU A 73 -9.51 -7.65 0.19
N GLU A 74 -10.57 -7.78 -0.62
CA GLU A 74 -11.25 -9.07 -0.84
C GLU A 74 -10.30 -10.10 -1.45
N ASN A 75 -9.48 -9.71 -2.43
CA ASN A 75 -8.47 -10.59 -3.02
C ASN A 75 -7.39 -11.01 -2.01
N TYR A 76 -6.99 -10.11 -1.11
CA TYR A 76 -6.02 -10.40 -0.07
C TYR A 76 -6.59 -11.35 1.00
N GLU A 77 -7.81 -11.10 1.46
CA GLU A 77 -8.49 -11.89 2.49
C GLU A 77 -8.94 -13.27 1.99
N GLY A 78 -9.08 -13.46 0.68
CA GLY A 78 -9.34 -14.76 0.06
C GLY A 78 -8.17 -15.76 0.13
N LEU A 79 -7.00 -15.33 0.60
CA LEU A 79 -5.79 -16.15 0.71
C LEU A 79 -5.35 -16.33 2.16
N ASN A 80 -4.50 -17.32 2.42
CA ASN A 80 -3.81 -17.40 3.71
C ASN A 80 -2.98 -16.12 3.93
N VAL A 81 -3.05 -15.52 5.12
CA VAL A 81 -2.47 -14.19 5.41
C VAL A 81 -0.98 -14.07 5.06
N THR A 82 -0.17 -15.10 5.29
CA THR A 82 1.26 -15.08 4.98
C THR A 82 1.49 -15.20 3.47
N ALA A 83 0.75 -16.08 2.80
CA ALA A 83 0.82 -16.22 1.35
C ALA A 83 0.34 -14.94 0.63
N ALA A 84 -0.73 -14.34 1.12
CA ALA A 84 -1.28 -13.07 0.63
C ALA A 84 -0.25 -11.94 0.78
N ALA A 85 0.40 -11.85 1.95
CA ALA A 85 1.45 -10.86 2.21
C ALA A 85 2.65 -11.04 1.28
N MET A 86 3.14 -12.27 1.09
CA MET A 86 4.27 -12.55 0.19
C MET A 86 3.91 -12.27 -1.27
N LYS A 87 2.68 -12.59 -1.70
CA LYS A 87 2.19 -12.25 -3.04
C LYS A 87 2.14 -10.73 -3.24
N ALA A 88 1.52 -9.99 -2.31
CA ALA A 88 1.42 -8.54 -2.39
C ALA A 88 2.80 -7.85 -2.34
N LEU A 89 3.75 -8.41 -1.59
CA LEU A 89 5.16 -7.96 -1.58
C LEU A 89 5.82 -8.16 -2.96
N GLY A 90 5.52 -9.27 -3.63
CA GLY A 90 6.01 -9.55 -4.99
C GLY A 90 5.42 -8.63 -6.07
N GLU A 91 4.26 -8.02 -5.80
CA GLU A 91 3.56 -7.09 -6.71
C GLU A 91 3.90 -5.61 -6.43
N LEU A 92 4.94 -5.36 -5.63
CA LEU A 92 5.39 -4.00 -5.32
C LEU A 92 5.82 -3.23 -6.56
N ASP A 93 6.42 -3.89 -7.54
CA ASP A 93 6.80 -3.29 -8.82
C ASP A 93 5.59 -2.72 -9.57
N ILE A 94 4.46 -3.44 -9.58
CA ILE A 94 3.21 -2.98 -10.18
C ILE A 94 2.70 -1.71 -9.48
N LEU A 95 2.75 -1.67 -8.15
CA LEU A 95 2.34 -0.50 -7.37
C LEU A 95 3.24 0.70 -7.68
N LEU A 96 4.56 0.50 -7.68
CA LEU A 96 5.54 1.56 -7.94
C LEU A 96 5.40 2.11 -9.36
N ASP A 97 5.26 1.23 -10.36
CA ASP A 97 5.04 1.61 -11.76
C ASP A 97 3.73 2.39 -11.94
N TRP A 98 2.63 1.98 -11.30
CA TRP A 98 1.38 2.73 -11.30
C TRP A 98 1.54 4.13 -10.70
N MET A 99 2.33 4.27 -9.62
CA MET A 99 2.56 5.58 -9.01
C MET A 99 3.41 6.50 -9.89
N GLU A 100 4.42 5.96 -10.56
CA GLU A 100 5.34 6.69 -11.45
C GLU A 100 4.65 7.11 -12.75
N LYS A 101 3.93 6.20 -13.42
CA LYS A 101 3.22 6.53 -14.69
C LYS A 101 2.22 7.64 -14.53
N GLU A 102 1.67 7.77 -13.34
CA GLU A 102 0.66 8.76 -13.05
C GLU A 102 1.30 10.07 -12.53
N SER A 103 2.57 10.09 -12.08
CA SER A 103 3.23 11.27 -11.46
C SER A 103 3.45 12.41 -12.44
#